data_AF-A0A061QU88-F1
#
_entry.id   AF-A0A061QU88-F1
#
_cell.length_a   1.000
_cell.length_b   1.000
_cell.length_c   1.000
_cell.angle_alpha   90.00
_cell.angle_beta   90.00
_cell.angle_gamma   90.00
#
_symmetry.space_group_name_H-M   'P 1'
#
loop_
_entity.id
_entity.type
_entity.pdbx_description
1 polymer ?
#
loop_
_entity_poly.entity_id
_entity_poly.type
_entity_poly.pdbx_seq_one_letter_code
_entity_poly.pdbx_strand_id
1 'polypeptide(L)'
;MLNNSRIATCQGWTAVAARCASRFAAIPEAPKDPILGVTEKFLLDQNPEKMNLGVGAYRDDDGKPVVLDCVRKAEALVAGKEYMEYLPIGGNKEFNNLSLKLAYGDNPVLTQNQVAAVQTLSGTGACRLFAEFQKKWLPESKAYISVPTWANHHNIWRDAGVEQASYRYFKPSSCGLDFEGMMQDIKDAPSGSVFLLHACAHNPTGVDPTPGQWEEISKLMHEKGHFPFFDMAYQGFATGDCERDGQAVQIFLKVLPRTCCPPLLEESPRLMCCRLCAIRG
;
A
#
# COMPACT_ATOMS: atom_id res chain seq x y z
N MET A 1 20.36 -47.04 74.53
CA MET A 1 19.93 -48.00 73.49
C MET A 1 18.72 -47.41 72.77
N LEU A 2 18.85 -47.28 71.45
CA LEU A 2 17.83 -47.22 70.38
C LEU A 2 16.44 -46.64 70.75
N ASN A 3 16.10 -45.43 70.31
CA ASN A 3 15.59 -45.08 68.97
C ASN A 3 14.12 -45.50 68.75
N ASN A 4 13.21 -44.52 68.72
CA ASN A 4 12.05 -44.51 67.82
C ASN A 4 11.43 -43.09 67.75
N SER A 5 11.94 -42.33 66.78
CA SER A 5 11.18 -41.61 65.76
C SER A 5 9.93 -40.83 66.20
N ARG A 6 10.12 -39.52 66.37
CA ARG A 6 9.05 -38.53 66.51
C ARG A 6 8.27 -38.39 65.21
N ILE A 7 6.95 -38.36 65.38
CA ILE A 7 5.94 -37.96 64.39
C ILE A 7 6.29 -36.55 63.89
N ALA A 8 6.61 -36.43 62.61
CA ALA A 8 6.66 -35.14 61.91
C ALA A 8 5.45 -35.09 60.97
N THR A 9 4.46 -34.31 61.37
CA THR A 9 3.32 -33.91 60.55
C THR A 9 3.83 -33.23 59.27
N CYS A 10 3.58 -33.83 58.11
CA CYS A 10 3.80 -33.18 56.81
C CYS A 10 3.01 -31.87 56.78
N GLN A 11 3.73 -30.76 56.81
CA GLN A 11 3.17 -29.44 56.55
C GLN A 11 2.52 -29.47 55.18
N GLY A 12 1.25 -29.06 55.14
CA GLY A 12 0.45 -29.02 53.93
C GLY A 12 1.16 -28.23 52.86
N TRP A 13 1.43 -28.89 51.73
CA TRP A 13 1.79 -28.21 50.52
C TRP A 13 0.58 -27.37 50.13
N THR A 14 0.63 -26.07 50.39
CA THR A 14 -0.26 -25.12 49.73
C THR A 14 0.04 -25.24 48.25
N ALA A 15 -0.81 -25.99 47.54
CA ALA A 15 -0.87 -25.95 46.10
C ALA A 15 -1.16 -24.49 45.74
N VAL A 16 -0.11 -23.75 45.39
CA VAL A 16 -0.26 -22.50 44.66
C VAL A 16 -0.86 -22.95 43.34
N ALA A 17 -2.18 -22.86 43.25
CA ALA A 17 -2.87 -22.92 41.98
C ALA A 17 -2.33 -21.73 41.18
N ALA A 18 -1.24 -21.96 40.46
CA ALA A 18 -0.83 -21.09 39.38
C ALA A 18 -2.01 -21.09 38.43
N ARG A 19 -2.89 -20.08 38.56
CA ARG A 19 -3.82 -19.77 37.50
C ARG A 19 -2.93 -19.54 36.30
N CYS A 20 -2.90 -20.49 35.38
CA CYS A 20 -2.32 -20.29 34.06
C CYS A 20 -3.09 -19.12 33.46
N ALA A 21 -2.56 -17.90 33.64
CA ALA A 21 -3.07 -16.74 32.97
C ALA A 21 -3.11 -17.08 31.48
N SER A 22 -4.20 -16.71 30.81
CA SER A 22 -4.33 -16.93 29.38
C SER A 22 -3.07 -16.45 28.67
N ARG A 23 -2.63 -17.17 27.64
CA ARG A 23 -1.51 -16.72 26.78
C ARG A 23 -1.76 -15.32 26.20
N PHE A 24 -3.01 -14.87 26.18
CA PHE A 24 -3.44 -13.57 25.67
C PHE A 24 -3.69 -12.52 26.77
N ALA A 25 -3.46 -12.84 28.05
CA ALA A 25 -3.83 -11.98 29.18
C ALA A 25 -3.10 -10.62 29.19
N ALA A 26 -1.93 -10.54 28.54
CA ALA A 26 -1.13 -9.32 28.45
C ALA A 26 -1.28 -8.59 27.11
N ILE A 27 -2.09 -9.09 26.18
CA ILE A 27 -2.27 -8.45 24.87
C ILE A 27 -3.25 -7.29 25.02
N PRO A 28 -2.82 -6.04 24.78
CA PRO A 28 -3.72 -4.90 24.85
C PRO A 28 -4.72 -4.92 23.70
N GLU A 29 -5.89 -4.31 23.92
CA GLU A 29 -6.85 -4.07 22.85
C GLU A 29 -6.22 -3.11 21.81
N ALA A 30 -6.32 -3.49 20.54
CA ALA A 30 -5.81 -2.64 19.46
C ALA A 30 -6.63 -1.34 19.37
N PRO A 31 -6.00 -0.20 19.06
CA PRO A 31 -6.74 1.03 18.82
C PRO A 31 -7.70 0.83 17.64
N LYS A 32 -8.91 1.40 17.73
CA LYS A 32 -9.88 1.35 16.64
C LYS A 32 -9.34 2.07 15.40
N ASP A 33 -9.54 1.48 14.23
CA ASP A 33 -9.20 2.13 12.96
C ASP A 33 -10.06 3.40 12.77
N PRO A 34 -9.45 4.56 12.50
CA PRO A 34 -10.16 5.83 12.44
C PRO A 34 -11.17 5.91 11.28
N ILE A 35 -11.03 5.11 10.23
CA ILE A 35 -11.94 5.05 9.08
C ILE A 35 -13.05 4.02 9.33
N LEU A 36 -12.71 2.81 9.79
CA LEU A 36 -13.71 1.76 10.06
C LEU A 36 -14.61 2.12 11.24
N GLY A 37 -14.06 2.79 12.26
CA GLY A 37 -14.82 3.26 13.42
C GLY A 37 -15.92 4.28 13.06
N VAL A 38 -15.75 5.05 11.98
CA VAL A 38 -16.80 5.94 11.46
C VAL A 38 -17.96 5.13 10.89
N THR A 39 -17.68 4.02 10.21
CA THR A 39 -18.72 3.14 9.66
C THR A 39 -19.51 2.43 10.76
N GLU A 40 -18.84 1.97 11.82
CA GLU A 40 -19.53 1.41 13.00
C GLU A 40 -20.53 2.41 13.59
N LYS A 41 -20.08 3.65 13.82
CA LYS A 41 -20.94 4.73 14.34
C LYS A 41 -22.10 5.05 13.38
N PHE A 42 -21.82 5.13 12.08
CA PHE A 42 -22.83 5.34 11.05
C PHE A 42 -23.89 4.23 11.05
N LEU A 43 -23.50 2.96 11.21
CA LEU A 43 -24.45 1.85 11.25
C LEU A 43 -25.34 1.89 12.50
N LEU A 44 -24.79 2.31 13.64
CA LEU A 44 -25.54 2.43 14.91
C LEU A 44 -26.47 3.65 14.96
N ASP A 45 -26.17 4.70 14.20
CA ASP A 45 -27.00 5.90 14.14
C ASP A 45 -28.41 5.57 13.60
N GLN A 46 -29.43 6.00 14.33
CA GLN A 46 -30.84 5.75 14.00
C GLN A 46 -31.48 6.90 13.20
N ASN A 47 -30.75 8.00 12.98
CA ASN A 47 -31.24 9.11 12.19
C ASN A 47 -31.48 8.65 10.73
N PRO A 48 -32.72 8.76 10.20
CA PRO A 48 -33.00 8.38 8.81
C PRO A 48 -32.26 9.24 7.78
N GLU A 49 -31.78 10.42 8.16
CA GLU A 49 -31.02 11.35 7.29
C GLU A 49 -29.49 11.22 7.46
N LYS A 50 -29.01 10.17 8.11
CA LYS A 50 -27.57 9.95 8.29
C LYS A 50 -26.86 9.78 6.94
N MET A 51 -25.67 10.39 6.83
CA MET A 51 -24.82 10.26 5.64
C MET A 51 -23.44 9.74 6.03
N ASN A 52 -22.88 8.80 5.26
CA ASN A 52 -21.52 8.31 5.44
C ASN A 52 -20.60 8.93 4.40
N LEU A 53 -19.76 9.88 4.83
CA LEU A 53 -18.74 10.54 3.99
C LEU A 53 -17.32 10.08 4.36
N GLY A 54 -17.18 8.99 5.13
CA GLY A 54 -15.90 8.53 5.67
C GLY A 54 -15.19 7.49 4.79
N VAL A 55 -15.91 6.46 4.36
CA VAL A 55 -15.32 5.38 3.55
C VAL A 55 -15.36 5.74 2.07
N GLY A 56 -14.19 5.76 1.42
CA GLY A 56 -14.04 5.94 -0.03
C GLY A 56 -14.48 4.71 -0.84
N ALA A 57 -15.72 4.26 -0.66
CA ALA A 57 -16.34 3.22 -1.45
C ALA A 57 -17.47 3.83 -2.28
N TYR A 58 -17.47 3.56 -3.59
CA TYR A 58 -18.45 4.12 -4.51
C TYR A 58 -19.87 3.65 -4.16
N ARG A 59 -20.83 4.56 -4.30
CA ARG A 59 -22.26 4.37 -4.02
C ARG A 59 -23.09 4.98 -5.14
N ASP A 60 -24.28 4.44 -5.37
CA ASP A 60 -25.28 5.07 -6.25
C ASP A 60 -25.99 6.24 -5.56
N ASP A 61 -26.94 6.85 -6.27
CA ASP A 61 -27.75 7.98 -5.78
C ASP A 61 -28.63 7.62 -4.56
N ASP A 62 -28.88 6.33 -4.32
CA ASP A 62 -29.58 5.81 -3.14
C ASP A 62 -28.62 5.49 -1.98
N GLY A 63 -27.32 5.71 -2.13
CA GLY A 63 -26.29 5.39 -1.14
C GLY A 63 -25.97 3.89 -1.02
N LYS A 64 -26.33 3.06 -2.00
CA LYS A 64 -26.09 1.60 -2.02
C LYS A 64 -24.78 1.25 -2.74
N PRO A 65 -24.11 0.13 -2.38
CA PRO A 65 -22.96 -0.37 -3.12
C PRO A 65 -23.30 -0.69 -4.58
N VAL A 66 -22.38 -0.37 -5.50
CA VAL A 66 -22.56 -0.58 -6.95
C VAL A 66 -21.56 -1.61 -7.46
N VAL A 67 -22.07 -2.75 -7.91
CA VAL A 67 -21.31 -3.66 -8.76
C VAL A 67 -21.37 -3.13 -10.20
N LEU A 68 -20.23 -3.01 -10.88
CA LEU A 68 -20.20 -2.53 -12.26
C LEU A 68 -20.75 -3.57 -13.25
N ASP A 69 -21.38 -3.12 -14.33
CA ASP A 69 -21.92 -4.04 -15.35
C ASP A 69 -20.85 -4.88 -16.05
N CYS A 70 -19.65 -4.35 -16.23
CA CYS A 70 -18.53 -5.13 -16.75
C CYS A 70 -18.11 -6.25 -15.79
N VAL A 71 -18.19 -6.03 -14.47
CA VAL A 71 -17.93 -7.04 -13.44
C VAL A 71 -19.01 -8.10 -13.46
N ARG A 72 -20.30 -7.73 -13.49
CA ARG A 72 -21.41 -8.70 -13.63
C ARG A 72 -21.27 -9.58 -14.86
N LYS A 73 -20.89 -9.00 -16.00
CA LYS A 73 -20.61 -9.75 -17.23
C LYS A 73 -19.43 -10.71 -17.05
N ALA A 74 -18.34 -10.27 -16.43
CA ALA A 74 -17.18 -11.12 -16.16
C ALA A 74 -17.52 -12.27 -15.20
N GLU A 75 -18.29 -12.02 -14.13
CA GLU A 75 -18.78 -13.02 -13.19
C GLU A 75 -19.60 -14.10 -13.92
N ALA A 76 -20.52 -13.70 -14.80
CA ALA A 76 -21.30 -14.64 -15.60
C ALA A 76 -20.44 -15.52 -16.52
N LEU A 77 -19.32 -15.00 -17.05
CA LEU A 77 -18.38 -15.76 -17.89
C LEU A 77 -17.52 -16.76 -17.10
N VAL A 78 -17.30 -16.52 -15.81
CA VAL A 78 -16.51 -17.42 -14.95
C VAL A 78 -17.38 -18.34 -14.10
N ALA A 79 -18.68 -18.06 -14.00
CA ALA A 79 -19.63 -18.89 -13.29
C ALA A 79 -19.65 -20.32 -13.85
N GLY A 80 -19.62 -21.32 -12.96
CA GLY A 80 -19.64 -22.74 -13.33
C GLY A 80 -18.31 -23.30 -13.83
N LYS A 81 -17.20 -22.54 -13.78
CA LYS A 81 -15.87 -23.12 -13.98
C LYS A 81 -15.54 -24.09 -12.83
N GLU A 82 -15.20 -25.33 -13.17
CA GLU A 82 -14.87 -26.37 -12.18
C GLU A 82 -13.39 -26.33 -11.74
N TYR A 83 -12.54 -25.63 -12.48
CA TYR A 83 -11.11 -25.55 -12.19
C TYR A 83 -10.81 -24.53 -11.09
N MET A 84 -10.52 -25.04 -9.89
CA MET A 84 -10.23 -24.27 -8.66
C MET A 84 -8.88 -24.65 -8.04
N GLU A 85 -7.90 -24.96 -8.89
CA GLU A 85 -6.56 -25.34 -8.46
C GLU A 85 -5.72 -24.13 -7.98
N TYR A 86 -4.62 -24.43 -7.30
CA TYR A 86 -3.65 -23.40 -6.93
C TYR A 86 -3.07 -22.68 -8.15
N LEU A 87 -3.04 -21.35 -8.07
CA LEU A 87 -2.28 -20.53 -9.01
C LEU A 87 -0.77 -20.69 -8.76
N PRO A 88 0.07 -20.42 -9.78
CA PRO A 88 1.51 -20.26 -9.57
C PRO A 88 1.82 -19.20 -8.52
N ILE A 89 3.00 -19.28 -7.88
CA ILE A 89 3.43 -18.30 -6.86
C ILE A 89 3.42 -16.86 -7.40
N GLY A 90 3.77 -16.67 -8.68
CA GLY A 90 3.71 -15.38 -9.36
C GLY A 90 2.30 -14.86 -9.66
N GLY A 91 1.26 -15.67 -9.42
CA GLY A 91 -0.12 -15.44 -9.83
C GLY A 91 -0.44 -15.89 -11.24
N ASN A 92 -1.58 -15.44 -11.74
CA ASN A 92 -2.00 -15.69 -13.12
C ASN A 92 -1.19 -14.78 -14.08
N LYS A 93 -0.46 -15.41 -15.01
CA LYS A 93 0.42 -14.68 -15.96
C LYS A 93 -0.35 -13.73 -16.88
N GLU A 94 -1.54 -14.13 -17.35
CA GLU A 94 -2.37 -13.29 -18.22
C GLU A 94 -2.93 -12.10 -17.45
N PHE A 95 -3.41 -12.32 -16.23
CA PHE A 95 -3.83 -11.25 -15.33
C PHE A 95 -2.71 -10.25 -15.08
N ASN A 96 -1.49 -10.72 -14.80
CA ASN A 96 -0.33 -9.84 -14.60
C ASN A 96 -0.02 -9.02 -15.87
N ASN A 97 -0.02 -9.65 -17.04
CA ASN A 97 0.26 -8.97 -18.31
C ASN A 97 -0.80 -7.90 -18.64
N LEU A 98 -2.08 -8.20 -18.44
CA LEU A 98 -3.17 -7.25 -18.66
C LEU A 98 -3.13 -6.11 -17.64
N SER A 99 -2.80 -6.41 -16.39
CA SER A 99 -2.62 -5.40 -15.34
C SER A 99 -1.45 -4.46 -15.66
N LEU A 100 -0.32 -5.00 -16.10
CA LEU A 100 0.81 -4.20 -16.57
C LEU A 100 0.43 -3.34 -17.76
N LYS A 101 -0.29 -3.88 -18.74
CA LYS A 101 -0.78 -3.08 -19.88
C LYS A 101 -1.67 -1.92 -19.43
N LEU A 102 -2.51 -2.12 -18.41
CA LEU A 102 -3.36 -1.06 -17.87
C LEU A 102 -2.53 0.04 -17.17
N ALA A 103 -1.56 -0.29 -16.32
CA ALA A 103 -0.74 0.73 -15.64
C ALA A 103 0.28 1.41 -16.58
N TYR A 104 0.87 0.65 -17.50
CA TYR A 104 1.99 1.11 -18.32
C TYR A 104 1.56 1.53 -19.73
N GLY A 105 0.30 1.33 -20.14
CA GLY A 105 -0.13 1.55 -21.52
C GLY A 105 0.69 0.73 -22.52
N ASP A 106 0.66 1.13 -23.79
CA ASP A 106 1.49 0.53 -24.84
C ASP A 106 2.93 1.07 -24.77
N ASN A 107 3.69 0.61 -23.77
CA ASN A 107 5.08 1.03 -23.53
C ASN A 107 6.10 -0.07 -23.88
N PRO A 108 7.20 0.24 -24.61
CA PRO A 108 8.23 -0.74 -24.98
C PRO A 108 8.86 -1.50 -23.81
N VAL A 109 8.81 -0.97 -22.57
CA VAL A 109 9.36 -1.68 -21.40
C VAL A 109 8.66 -3.01 -21.14
N LEU A 110 7.39 -3.15 -21.57
CA LEU A 110 6.61 -4.37 -21.42
C LEU A 110 7.09 -5.49 -22.37
N THR A 111 7.61 -5.15 -23.55
CA THR A 111 8.11 -6.13 -24.52
C THR A 111 9.60 -6.41 -24.38
N GLN A 112 10.33 -5.55 -23.68
CA GLN A 112 11.78 -5.65 -23.47
C GLN A 112 12.19 -6.46 -22.23
N ASN A 113 11.26 -7.20 -21.59
CA ASN A 113 11.48 -7.88 -20.31
C ASN A 113 12.04 -6.97 -19.22
N GLN A 114 11.68 -5.68 -19.25
CA GLN A 114 12.14 -4.66 -18.30
C GLN A 114 11.18 -4.44 -17.13
N VAL A 115 10.20 -5.32 -16.93
CA VAL A 115 9.24 -5.23 -15.83
C VAL A 115 9.05 -6.62 -15.22
N ALA A 116 9.16 -6.69 -13.89
CA ALA A 116 8.78 -7.86 -13.11
C ALA A 116 7.39 -7.63 -12.50
N ALA A 117 6.53 -8.64 -12.55
CA ALA A 117 5.17 -8.57 -12.00
C ALA A 117 4.82 -9.83 -11.21
N VAL A 118 4.11 -9.63 -10.11
CA VAL A 118 3.55 -10.67 -9.26
C VAL A 118 2.15 -10.24 -8.81
N GLN A 119 1.21 -11.18 -8.83
CA GLN A 119 -0.13 -10.94 -8.31
C GLN A 119 -0.09 -10.86 -6.78
N THR A 120 -0.78 -9.89 -6.20
CA THR A 120 -0.82 -9.68 -4.74
C THR A 120 -2.26 -9.49 -4.25
N LEU A 121 -2.43 -9.48 -2.92
CA LEU A 121 -3.72 -9.24 -2.28
C LEU A 121 -4.08 -7.75 -2.33
N SER A 122 -4.56 -7.30 -3.49
CA SER A 122 -4.91 -5.90 -3.76
C SER A 122 -3.73 -4.95 -3.48
N GLY A 123 -4.00 -3.65 -3.34
CA GLY A 123 -2.96 -2.64 -3.11
C GLY A 123 -2.25 -2.76 -1.77
N THR A 124 -2.97 -3.16 -0.71
CA THR A 124 -2.36 -3.37 0.60
C THR A 124 -1.35 -4.51 0.57
N GLY A 125 -1.66 -5.61 -0.12
CA GLY A 125 -0.72 -6.72 -0.32
C GLY A 125 0.51 -6.31 -1.13
N ALA A 126 0.32 -5.52 -2.19
CA ALA A 126 1.44 -4.96 -2.97
C ALA A 126 2.37 -4.10 -2.12
N CYS A 127 1.81 -3.16 -1.34
CA CYS A 127 2.59 -2.30 -0.44
C CYS A 127 3.31 -3.11 0.62
N ARG A 128 2.65 -4.11 1.24
CA ARG A 128 3.30 -4.97 2.24
C ARG A 128 4.44 -5.77 1.64
N LEU A 129 4.23 -6.39 0.48
CA LEU A 129 5.27 -7.16 -0.20
C LEU A 129 6.48 -6.27 -0.54
N PHE A 130 6.24 -5.06 -1.02
CA PHE A 130 7.32 -4.12 -1.32
C PHE A 130 8.02 -3.61 -0.06
N ALA A 131 7.31 -3.30 1.02
CA ALA A 131 7.93 -2.88 2.27
C ALA A 131 8.88 -3.96 2.84
N GLU A 132 8.49 -5.24 2.76
CA GLU A 132 9.34 -6.38 3.11
C GLU A 132 10.55 -6.51 2.15
N PHE A 133 10.33 -6.29 0.85
CA PHE A 133 11.40 -6.26 -0.14
C PHE A 133 12.41 -5.15 0.17
N GLN A 134 11.94 -3.94 0.46
CA GLN A 134 12.76 -2.79 0.84
C GLN A 134 13.56 -3.11 2.10
N LYS A 135 12.91 -3.65 3.14
CA LYS A 135 13.61 -4.02 4.37
C LYS A 135 14.74 -5.02 4.13
N LYS A 136 14.51 -6.00 3.26
CA LYS A 136 15.44 -7.09 2.99
C LYS A 136 16.60 -6.67 2.08
N TRP A 137 16.33 -5.87 1.05
CA TRP A 137 17.27 -5.64 -0.05
C TRP A 137 17.73 -4.19 -0.18
N LEU A 138 17.02 -3.25 0.44
CA LEU A 138 17.39 -1.83 0.50
C LEU A 138 17.42 -1.35 1.97
N PRO A 139 18.14 -2.04 2.88
CA PRO A 139 18.01 -1.84 4.33
C PRO A 139 18.43 -0.45 4.81
N GLU A 140 19.30 0.23 4.04
CA GLU A 140 19.77 1.60 4.33
C GLU A 140 18.82 2.69 3.81
N SER A 141 17.82 2.32 3.01
CA SER A 141 16.87 3.27 2.44
C SER A 141 15.74 3.58 3.41
N LYS A 142 15.37 4.87 3.48
CA LYS A 142 14.14 5.31 4.16
C LYS A 142 12.98 5.31 3.19
N ALA A 143 11.77 5.07 3.72
CA ALA A 143 10.52 5.29 3.00
C ALA A 143 9.99 6.70 3.27
N TYR A 144 10.03 7.55 2.25
CA TYR A 144 9.48 8.89 2.27
C TYR A 144 7.99 8.87 1.91
N ILE A 145 7.15 9.39 2.82
CA ILE A 145 5.69 9.35 2.72
C ILE A 145 5.12 10.78 2.76
N SER A 146 4.15 11.08 1.89
CA SER A 146 3.54 12.42 1.80
C SER A 146 2.85 12.84 3.10
N VAL A 147 2.80 14.15 3.34
CA VAL A 147 2.00 14.72 4.45
C VAL A 147 0.86 15.59 3.87
N PRO A 148 -0.41 15.21 4.08
CA PRO A 148 -0.90 13.92 4.61
C PRO A 148 -0.80 12.79 3.57
N THR A 149 -1.19 11.56 3.94
CA THR A 149 -1.27 10.39 3.04
C THR A 149 -2.40 9.43 3.47
N TRP A 150 -2.60 8.32 2.76
CA TRP A 150 -3.48 7.23 3.20
C TRP A 150 -2.95 6.65 4.52
N ALA A 151 -3.77 6.71 5.58
CA ALA A 151 -3.36 6.43 6.96
C ALA A 151 -2.61 5.10 7.14
N ASN A 152 -2.96 4.08 6.36
CA ASN A 152 -2.38 2.75 6.51
C ASN A 152 -0.95 2.63 5.93
N HIS A 153 -0.47 3.58 5.12
CA HIS A 153 0.92 3.58 4.66
C HIS A 153 1.91 3.51 5.84
N HIS A 154 1.67 4.29 6.89
CA HIS A 154 2.52 4.28 8.07
C HIS A 154 2.54 2.93 8.78
N ASN A 155 1.40 2.25 8.88
CA ASN A 155 1.32 0.93 9.50
C ASN A 155 2.08 -0.10 8.68
N ILE A 156 1.89 -0.12 7.36
CA ILE A 156 2.50 -1.11 6.46
C ILE A 156 4.04 -1.05 6.56
N TRP A 157 4.62 0.14 6.45
CA TRP A 157 6.08 0.30 6.51
C TRP A 157 6.65 0.12 7.92
N ARG A 158 5.92 0.54 8.96
CA ARG A 158 6.32 0.32 10.36
C ARG A 158 6.38 -1.16 10.67
N ASP A 159 5.35 -1.91 10.28
CA ASP A 159 5.24 -3.34 10.59
C ASP A 159 6.23 -4.19 9.77
N ALA A 160 6.75 -3.65 8.66
CA ALA A 160 7.89 -4.22 7.91
C ALA A 160 9.26 -3.81 8.50
N GLY A 161 9.31 -2.94 9.52
CA GLY A 161 10.55 -2.49 10.15
C GLY A 161 11.42 -1.57 9.28
N VAL A 162 10.82 -0.86 8.33
CA VAL A 162 11.49 0.13 7.47
C VAL A 162 11.44 1.51 8.14
N GLU A 163 12.57 2.23 8.15
CA GLU A 163 12.60 3.61 8.65
C GLU A 163 11.77 4.52 7.76
N GLN A 164 10.91 5.34 8.36
CA GLN A 164 10.04 6.27 7.65
C GLN A 164 10.52 7.71 7.80
N ALA A 165 10.36 8.47 6.73
CA ALA A 165 10.49 9.92 6.71
C ALA A 165 9.27 10.53 5.99
N SER A 166 9.10 11.84 6.13
CA SER A 166 7.98 12.56 5.54
C SER A 166 8.47 13.59 4.53
N TYR A 167 7.66 13.86 3.51
CA TYR A 167 7.87 14.99 2.61
C TYR A 167 6.59 15.83 2.50
N ARG A 168 6.78 17.14 2.34
CA ARG A 168 5.69 18.11 2.17
C ARG A 168 4.94 17.83 0.88
N TYR A 169 3.61 17.93 0.95
CA TYR A 169 2.74 17.65 -0.19
C TYR A 169 1.57 18.62 -0.27
N PHE A 170 0.78 18.78 0.79
CA PHE A 170 -0.39 19.66 0.77
C PHE A 170 -0.10 20.98 1.46
N LYS A 171 -0.49 22.09 0.81
CA LYS A 171 -0.39 23.45 1.35
C LYS A 171 -1.77 23.95 1.76
N PRO A 172 -2.11 23.98 3.08
CA PRO A 172 -3.45 24.36 3.54
C PRO A 172 -3.88 25.76 3.10
N SER A 173 -2.95 26.71 2.97
CA SER A 173 -3.26 28.09 2.57
C SER A 173 -3.76 28.22 1.14
N SER A 174 -3.38 27.30 0.24
CA SER A 174 -3.81 27.32 -1.17
C SER A 174 -4.71 26.14 -1.54
N CYS A 175 -5.01 25.25 -0.59
CA CYS A 175 -5.68 23.97 -0.83
C CYS A 175 -5.07 23.19 -2.02
N GLY A 176 -3.76 23.30 -2.20
CA GLY A 176 -3.05 22.82 -3.38
C GLY A 176 -1.73 22.14 -3.03
N LEU A 177 -0.96 21.81 -4.06
CA LEU A 177 0.32 21.13 -3.89
C LEU A 177 1.35 22.12 -3.33
N ASP A 178 2.03 21.75 -2.25
CA ASP A 178 3.25 22.40 -1.77
C ASP A 178 4.44 21.95 -2.63
N PHE A 179 4.43 22.33 -3.91
CA PHE A 179 5.40 21.84 -4.89
C PHE A 179 6.84 22.24 -4.52
N GLU A 180 7.04 23.48 -4.09
CA GLU A 180 8.35 23.96 -3.63
C GLU A 180 8.86 23.17 -2.43
N GLY A 181 7.99 22.91 -1.45
CA GLY A 181 8.32 22.10 -0.29
C GLY A 181 8.66 20.65 -0.66
N MET A 182 7.85 20.03 -1.52
CA MET A 182 8.08 18.69 -2.04
C MET A 182 9.45 18.58 -2.73
N MET A 183 9.77 19.50 -3.64
CA MET A 183 11.03 19.48 -4.39
C MET A 183 12.24 19.68 -3.47
N GLN A 184 12.13 20.55 -2.46
CA GLN A 184 13.17 20.74 -1.47
C GLN A 184 13.41 19.45 -0.64
N ASP A 185 12.34 18.79 -0.21
CA ASP A 185 12.45 17.55 0.59
C ASP A 185 13.03 16.40 -0.24
N ILE A 186 12.68 16.28 -1.52
CA ILE A 186 13.29 15.32 -2.45
C ILE A 186 14.79 15.61 -2.60
N LYS A 187 15.18 16.88 -2.75
CA LYS A 187 16.58 17.28 -2.91
C LYS A 187 17.41 16.98 -1.66
N ASP A 188 16.86 17.22 -0.48
CA ASP A 188 17.55 17.06 0.80
C ASP A 188 17.60 15.61 1.30
N ALA A 189 16.72 14.74 0.78
CA ALA A 189 16.75 13.32 1.10
C ALA A 189 18.09 12.66 0.73
N PRO A 190 18.58 11.68 1.51
CA PRO A 190 19.77 10.90 1.15
C PRO A 190 19.57 10.20 -0.20
N SER A 191 20.57 10.29 -1.09
CA SER A 191 20.53 9.60 -2.39
C SER A 191 20.21 8.10 -2.22
N GLY A 192 19.45 7.52 -3.13
CA GLY A 192 19.00 6.13 -3.01
C GLY A 192 17.77 5.90 -2.10
N SER A 193 17.17 6.95 -1.53
CA SER A 193 15.91 6.84 -0.77
C SER A 193 14.73 6.35 -1.61
N VAL A 194 13.74 5.74 -0.96
CA VAL A 194 12.47 5.30 -1.58
C VAL A 194 11.40 6.35 -1.31
N PHE A 195 10.67 6.76 -2.35
CA PHE A 195 9.54 7.69 -2.23
C PHE A 195 8.23 6.98 -2.59
N LEU A 196 7.27 6.99 -1.67
CA LEU A 196 5.90 6.56 -1.91
C LEU A 196 5.13 7.72 -2.55
N LEU A 197 4.71 7.53 -3.80
CA LEU A 197 3.98 8.49 -4.61
C LEU A 197 2.59 7.94 -4.94
N HIS A 198 1.55 8.77 -4.81
CA HIS A 198 0.24 8.44 -5.37
C HIS A 198 0.28 8.78 -6.86
N ALA A 199 -0.07 7.85 -7.74
CA ALA A 199 0.01 8.10 -9.18
C ALA A 199 -1.02 9.13 -9.67
N CYS A 200 -2.19 9.13 -9.05
CA CYS A 200 -3.30 10.05 -9.28
C CYS A 200 -4.33 9.94 -8.14
N ALA A 201 -5.24 10.91 -8.06
CA ALA A 201 -6.27 11.06 -7.03
C ALA A 201 -5.71 10.84 -5.62
N HIS A 202 -4.72 11.64 -5.24
CA HIS A 202 -4.02 11.51 -3.96
C HIS A 202 -4.98 11.38 -2.78
N ASN A 203 -4.84 10.30 -2.00
CA ASN A 203 -5.62 10.10 -0.78
C ASN A 203 -4.84 10.63 0.42
N PRO A 204 -5.36 11.61 1.20
CA PRO A 204 -6.77 12.04 1.26
C PRO A 204 -7.11 13.37 0.56
N THR A 205 -6.14 14.04 -0.07
CA THR A 205 -6.29 15.47 -0.43
C THR A 205 -7.03 15.72 -1.74
N GLY A 206 -7.03 14.75 -2.67
CA GLY A 206 -7.50 14.92 -4.04
C GLY A 206 -6.64 15.85 -4.91
N VAL A 207 -5.48 16.29 -4.42
CA VAL A 207 -4.57 17.21 -5.12
C VAL A 207 -3.46 16.40 -5.77
N ASP A 208 -3.30 16.52 -7.09
CA ASP A 208 -2.25 15.83 -7.84
C ASP A 208 -1.27 16.82 -8.50
N PRO A 209 0.02 16.45 -8.70
CA PRO A 209 0.93 17.22 -9.53
C PRO A 209 0.47 17.29 -10.98
N THR A 210 0.67 18.44 -11.60
CA THR A 210 0.49 18.61 -13.05
C THR A 210 1.53 17.79 -13.84
N PRO A 211 1.31 17.53 -15.13
CA PRO A 211 2.30 16.82 -15.96
C PRO A 211 3.69 17.47 -15.95
N GLY A 212 3.77 18.81 -16.02
CA GLY A 212 5.05 19.52 -15.94
C GLY A 212 5.75 19.36 -14.59
N GLN A 213 4.99 19.40 -13.48
CA GLN A 213 5.53 19.12 -12.15
C GLN A 213 6.03 17.68 -12.02
N TRP A 214 5.30 16.70 -12.59
CA TRP A 214 5.76 15.31 -12.62
C TRP A 214 7.08 15.13 -13.39
N GLU A 215 7.29 15.86 -14.48
CA GLU A 215 8.57 15.85 -15.21
C GLU A 215 9.72 16.37 -14.36
N GLU A 216 9.51 17.46 -13.62
CA GLU A 216 10.51 18.02 -12.71
C GLU A 216 10.83 17.08 -11.53
N ILE A 217 9.80 16.51 -10.90
CA ILE A 217 9.95 15.51 -9.84
C ILE A 217 10.76 14.31 -10.37
N SER A 218 10.40 13.81 -11.56
CA SER A 218 11.06 12.66 -12.17
C SER A 218 12.54 12.92 -12.43
N LYS A 219 12.90 14.11 -12.95
CA LYS A 219 14.30 14.51 -13.18
C LYS A 219 15.09 14.56 -11.89
N LEU A 220 14.57 15.25 -10.86
CA LEU A 220 15.27 15.39 -9.59
C LEU A 220 15.45 14.03 -8.89
N MET A 221 14.41 13.18 -8.88
CA MET A 221 14.52 11.84 -8.32
C MET A 221 15.54 10.98 -9.07
N HIS A 222 15.62 11.10 -10.40
CA HIS A 222 16.63 10.42 -11.20
C HIS A 222 18.04 10.88 -10.85
N GLU A 223 18.29 12.20 -10.76
CA GLU A 223 19.59 12.78 -10.38
C GLU A 223 20.05 12.31 -8.99
N LYS A 224 19.11 12.15 -8.07
CA LYS A 224 19.36 11.67 -6.71
C LYS A 224 19.42 10.14 -6.59
N GLY A 225 19.16 9.41 -7.67
CA GLY A 225 19.06 7.95 -7.67
C GLY A 225 17.97 7.42 -6.74
N HIS A 226 16.90 8.19 -6.51
CA HIS A 226 15.78 7.76 -5.67
C HIS A 226 14.94 6.70 -6.38
N PHE A 227 14.33 5.82 -5.59
CA PHE A 227 13.41 4.81 -6.08
C PHE A 227 11.95 5.28 -5.93
N PRO A 228 11.21 5.47 -7.04
CA PRO A 228 9.79 5.81 -6.99
C PRO A 228 8.93 4.54 -6.81
N PHE A 229 8.16 4.49 -5.73
CA PHE A 229 7.10 3.51 -5.52
C PHE A 229 5.75 4.17 -5.79
N PHE A 230 4.99 3.68 -6.77
CA PHE A 230 3.69 4.26 -7.15
C PHE A 230 2.52 3.46 -6.58
N ASP A 231 1.78 4.09 -5.67
CA ASP A 231 0.44 3.65 -5.29
C ASP A 231 -0.58 4.15 -6.34
N MET A 232 -1.07 3.24 -7.20
CA MET A 232 -2.12 3.52 -8.20
C MET A 232 -3.44 2.83 -7.81
N ALA A 233 -4.10 3.39 -6.80
CA ALA A 233 -5.39 2.91 -6.33
C ALA A 233 -6.58 3.31 -7.21
N TYR A 234 -6.45 4.43 -7.91
CA TYR A 234 -7.57 5.22 -8.43
C TYR A 234 -7.43 5.53 -9.92
N GLN A 235 -6.70 4.72 -10.67
CA GLN A 235 -6.56 4.89 -12.11
C GLN A 235 -7.94 4.85 -12.80
N GLY A 236 -8.32 5.93 -13.48
CA GLY A 236 -9.63 6.15 -14.09
C GLY A 236 -10.57 7.05 -13.27
N PHE A 237 -10.24 7.39 -12.02
CA PHE A 237 -11.08 8.24 -11.15
C PHE A 237 -10.63 9.69 -11.04
N ALA A 238 -9.43 10.05 -11.52
CA ALA A 238 -8.97 11.43 -11.48
C ALA A 238 -9.50 12.21 -12.69
N THR A 239 -9.25 11.70 -13.90
CA THR A 239 -9.69 12.35 -15.15
C THR A 239 -10.86 11.66 -15.84
N GLY A 240 -11.22 10.44 -15.42
CA GLY A 240 -12.15 9.56 -16.14
C GLY A 240 -11.49 8.75 -17.26
N ASP A 241 -10.17 8.89 -17.44
CA ASP A 241 -9.39 8.26 -18.51
C ASP A 241 -8.21 7.51 -17.89
N CYS A 242 -8.19 6.18 -18.04
CA CYS A 242 -7.17 5.32 -17.44
C CYS A 242 -5.75 5.64 -17.95
N GLU A 243 -5.59 6.05 -19.21
CA GLU A 243 -4.26 6.36 -19.76
C GLU A 243 -3.71 7.65 -19.18
N ARG A 244 -4.56 8.69 -19.09
CA ARG A 244 -4.19 9.97 -18.45
C ARG A 244 -3.88 9.78 -16.98
N ASP A 245 -4.66 8.97 -16.27
CA ASP A 245 -4.45 8.68 -14.85
C ASP A 245 -3.21 7.81 -14.60
N GLY A 246 -2.67 7.17 -15.64
CA GLY A 246 -1.38 6.46 -15.64
C GLY A 246 -0.19 7.32 -16.05
N GLN A 247 -0.36 8.61 -16.35
CA GLN A 247 0.70 9.43 -16.96
C GLN A 247 1.94 9.63 -16.09
N ALA A 248 1.79 9.67 -14.76
CA ALA A 248 2.93 9.84 -13.84
C ALA A 248 3.94 8.69 -14.04
N VAL A 249 3.44 7.47 -14.19
CA VAL A 249 4.24 6.28 -14.51
C VAL A 249 4.95 6.46 -15.85
N GLN A 250 4.23 6.90 -16.89
CA GLN A 250 4.80 7.13 -18.22
C GLN A 250 5.92 8.16 -18.22
N ILE A 251 5.75 9.25 -17.47
CA ILE A 251 6.74 10.33 -17.36
C ILE A 251 8.03 9.79 -16.74
N PHE A 252 7.94 9.03 -15.65
CA PHE A 252 9.12 8.44 -15.00
C PHE A 252 9.86 7.44 -15.89
N LEU A 253 9.14 6.68 -16.72
CA LEU A 253 9.76 5.76 -17.67
C LEU A 253 10.53 6.47 -18.79
N LYS A 254 10.27 7.75 -19.08
CA LYS A 254 11.06 8.51 -20.07
C LYS A 254 12.42 8.92 -19.52
N VAL A 255 12.49 9.22 -18.21
CA VAL A 255 13.65 9.85 -17.58
C VAL A 255 14.58 8.84 -16.91
N LEU A 256 14.10 7.66 -16.50
CA LEU A 256 14.91 6.65 -15.81
C LEU A 256 15.60 5.67 -16.79
N PRO A 257 16.89 5.86 -17.19
CA PRO A 257 17.70 4.81 -17.79
C PRO A 257 17.97 3.67 -16.80
N ARG A 258 18.48 2.55 -17.31
CA ARG A 258 18.64 1.23 -16.66
C ARG A 258 19.42 1.20 -15.31
N THR A 259 19.96 2.32 -14.83
CA THR A 259 21.02 2.38 -13.82
C THR A 259 20.59 2.74 -12.40
N CYS A 260 19.29 2.89 -12.09
CA CYS A 260 18.82 3.24 -10.73
C CYS A 260 18.79 2.05 -9.75
N CYS A 261 19.57 1.01 -10.01
CA CYS A 261 19.73 -0.11 -9.11
C CYS A 261 21.11 -0.02 -8.43
N PRO A 262 21.21 -0.18 -7.10
CA PRO A 262 22.51 -0.33 -6.45
C PRO A 262 23.30 -1.45 -7.13
N PRO A 263 24.64 -1.48 -7.05
CA PRO A 263 25.53 -2.38 -7.83
C PRO A 263 25.27 -3.89 -7.67
N LEU A 264 24.29 -4.30 -6.86
CA LEU A 264 23.77 -5.67 -6.77
C LEU A 264 22.70 -6.02 -7.83
N LEU A 265 22.28 -5.06 -8.66
CA LEU A 265 21.15 -5.21 -9.58
C LEU A 265 21.47 -4.63 -10.98
N GLU A 266 22.72 -4.74 -11.44
CA GLU A 266 23.17 -4.27 -12.77
C GLU A 266 22.48 -4.96 -13.96
N GLU A 267 21.76 -6.06 -13.71
CA GLU A 267 20.93 -6.75 -14.72
C GLU A 267 19.41 -6.60 -14.50
N SER A 268 18.97 -5.75 -13.56
CA SER A 268 17.57 -5.73 -13.15
C SER A 268 16.69 -4.78 -13.97
N PRO A 269 15.49 -5.22 -14.39
CA PRO A 269 14.46 -4.41 -15.04
C PRO A 269 14.20 -3.07 -14.34
N ARG A 270 13.63 -2.09 -15.05
CA ARG A 270 13.14 -0.82 -14.49
C ARG A 270 12.09 -1.14 -13.42
N LEU A 271 12.51 -1.38 -12.18
CA LEU A 271 11.59 -1.71 -11.12
C LEU A 271 10.87 -0.43 -10.75
N MET A 272 9.70 -0.27 -11.34
CA MET A 272 8.68 0.62 -10.81
C MET A 272 7.61 -0.31 -10.26
N CYS A 273 7.31 -0.21 -8.96
CA CYS A 273 6.22 -0.99 -8.41
C CYS A 273 4.94 -0.16 -8.63
N CYS A 274 4.10 -0.63 -9.55
CA CYS A 274 2.77 -0.10 -9.75
C CYS A 274 1.78 -1.01 -9.04
N ARG A 275 1.10 -0.50 -8.02
CA ARG A 275 -0.16 -1.08 -7.57
C ARG A 275 -1.18 -0.92 -8.68
N LEU A 276 -1.90 -1.98 -9.06
CA LEU A 276 -3.25 -1.82 -9.58
C LEU A 276 -4.23 -2.39 -8.56
N CYS A 277 -5.19 -1.57 -8.13
CA CYS A 277 -6.38 -2.11 -7.52
C CYS A 277 -7.36 -2.43 -8.65
N ALA A 278 -7.71 -3.70 -8.84
CA ALA A 278 -8.97 -4.00 -9.51
C ALA A 278 -10.07 -3.25 -8.75
N ILE A 279 -10.94 -2.56 -9.49
CA ILE A 279 -12.09 -1.85 -8.94
C ILE A 279 -12.76 -2.79 -7.93
N ARG A 280 -12.85 -2.37 -6.66
CA ARG A 280 -13.67 -3.08 -5.68
C ARG A 280 -15.11 -3.03 -6.22
N GLY A 281 -15.60 -4.16 -6.71
CA GLY A 281 -17.03 -4.38 -6.91
C GLY A 281 -17.77 -4.33 -5.58
#